data_AF-F3P5N2-F1
#
_entry.id   AF-F3P5N2-F1
#
_cell.length_a   1.000
_cell.length_b   1.000
_cell.length_c   1.000
_cell.angle_alpha   90.00
_cell.angle_beta   90.00
_cell.angle_gamma   90.00
#
_symmetry.space_group_name_H-M   'P 1'
#
loop_
_entity.id
_entity.type
_entity.pdbx_description
1 polymer ?
#
loop_
_entity_poly.entity_id
_entity_poly.type
_entity_poly.pdbx_seq_one_letter_code
_entity_poly.pdbx_strand_id
1 'polypeptide(L)'
;MSEKNAPANGSGSDALPEIPEVSAVPDVPEVAGTPVRPELRLEVIAAPTGQFGASDAGDTTGYGEHRGIVTLAPAAARPYGSWFDGVVDALIEDLQDAGVDPAAAIEKVVIEHDELTLFIAREHLLDVVRPLRDDQDLRFELCLGVSGVHYPQLAGRELHACIELMSLTHGGRQLRLQVACPETDPHVPSIVSVYPGNDWHERETWDLMGIVFDGHPHLTRTAMPDDWVGHPQRKDYPLGGIPVEYKGAQTPPADTRRSYR
;
A
#
# COMPACT_ATOMS: atom_id res chain seq x y z
N MET A 1 -29.60 -55.80 -51.74
CA MET A 1 -30.92 -55.14 -51.56
C MET A 1 -31.00 -54.75 -50.09
N SER A 2 -30.32 -53.68 -49.70
CA SER A 2 -30.86 -52.30 -49.64
C SER A 2 -31.87 -52.15 -48.50
N GLU A 3 -31.36 -52.11 -47.26
CA GLU A 3 -32.03 -51.39 -46.18
C GLU A 3 -31.32 -50.05 -45.99
N LYS A 4 -32.16 -49.01 -45.98
CA LYS A 4 -31.83 -47.59 -46.08
C LYS A 4 -31.32 -47.05 -44.74
N ASN A 5 -30.21 -46.32 -44.81
CA ASN A 5 -29.75 -45.34 -43.83
C ASN A 5 -30.87 -44.39 -43.38
N ALA A 6 -30.99 -44.21 -42.06
CA ALA A 6 -31.61 -43.06 -41.41
C ALA A 6 -30.58 -42.45 -40.44
N PRO A 7 -30.55 -41.11 -40.28
CA PRO A 7 -29.38 -40.39 -39.79
C PRO A 7 -29.22 -40.46 -38.25
N ALA A 8 -27.96 -40.48 -37.84
CA ALA A 8 -27.52 -40.41 -36.46
C ALA A 8 -27.90 -39.07 -35.81
N ASN A 9 -28.80 -39.10 -34.82
CA ASN A 9 -28.91 -38.03 -33.83
C ASN A 9 -27.96 -38.37 -32.67
N GLY A 10 -26.71 -37.94 -32.80
CA GLY A 10 -25.78 -37.88 -31.68
C GLY A 10 -26.23 -36.78 -30.72
N SER A 11 -27.03 -37.12 -29.71
CA SER A 11 -27.19 -36.26 -28.53
C SER A 11 -25.98 -36.49 -27.62
N GLY A 12 -24.83 -35.98 -28.03
CA GLY A 12 -23.73 -35.75 -27.12
C GLY A 12 -24.18 -34.65 -26.16
N SER A 13 -24.57 -35.03 -24.94
CA SER A 13 -24.64 -34.09 -23.84
C SER A 13 -23.21 -33.65 -23.55
N ASP A 14 -22.79 -32.57 -24.20
CA ASP A 14 -21.60 -31.82 -23.81
C ASP A 14 -21.91 -31.23 -22.44
N ALA A 15 -21.60 -32.01 -21.41
CA ALA A 15 -21.61 -31.55 -20.04
C ALA A 15 -20.58 -30.42 -19.97
N LEU A 16 -21.07 -29.19 -19.83
CA LEU A 16 -20.25 -28.04 -19.51
C LEU A 16 -19.34 -28.43 -18.35
N PRO A 17 -18.03 -28.13 -18.39
CA PRO A 17 -17.14 -28.43 -17.29
C PRO A 17 -17.72 -27.81 -16.01
N GLU A 18 -17.84 -28.62 -14.96
CA GLU A 18 -18.22 -28.16 -13.62
C GLU A 18 -17.35 -26.96 -13.26
N ILE A 19 -17.99 -25.79 -13.20
CA ILE A 19 -17.40 -24.60 -12.63
C ILE A 19 -17.12 -24.97 -11.17
N PRO A 20 -15.87 -24.92 -10.68
CA PRO A 20 -15.63 -25.18 -9.28
C PRO A 20 -16.51 -24.23 -8.48
N GLU A 21 -17.31 -24.78 -7.57
CA GLU A 21 -18.09 -23.99 -6.64
C GLU A 21 -17.13 -23.03 -5.93
N VAL A 22 -17.21 -21.74 -6.29
CA VAL A 22 -16.58 -20.67 -5.52
C VAL A 22 -17.43 -20.51 -4.27
N SER A 23 -17.28 -21.47 -3.35
CA SER A 23 -17.70 -21.33 -1.97
C SER A 23 -16.75 -20.34 -1.31
N ALA A 24 -17.19 -19.10 -1.17
CA ALA A 24 -17.19 -18.41 0.11
C ALA A 24 -17.78 -17.02 -0.11
N VAL A 25 -18.83 -16.70 0.64
CA VAL A 25 -19.05 -15.31 1.07
C VAL A 25 -17.70 -14.83 1.61
N PRO A 26 -17.16 -13.66 1.21
CA PRO A 26 -15.88 -13.23 1.77
C PRO A 26 -16.05 -13.18 3.29
N ASP A 27 -15.29 -14.00 4.01
CA ASP A 27 -15.24 -13.92 5.45
C ASP A 27 -14.87 -12.47 5.79
N VAL A 28 -15.58 -11.89 6.77
CA VAL A 28 -15.34 -10.51 7.16
C VAL A 28 -13.88 -10.44 7.59
N PRO A 29 -13.05 -9.55 7.00
CA PRO A 29 -11.66 -9.46 7.39
C PRO A 29 -11.61 -9.05 8.87
N GLU A 30 -10.87 -9.83 9.65
CA GLU A 30 -10.80 -9.74 11.10
C GLU A 30 -9.34 -9.76 11.56
N VAL A 31 -9.07 -9.03 12.64
CA VAL A 31 -7.78 -9.03 13.34
C VAL A 31 -8.06 -9.42 14.79
N ALA A 32 -7.46 -10.53 15.24
CA ALA A 32 -7.66 -11.08 16.59
C ALA A 32 -9.16 -11.24 16.98
N GLY A 33 -10.03 -11.62 16.02
CA GLY A 33 -11.47 -11.78 16.23
C GLY A 33 -12.28 -10.48 16.27
N THR A 34 -11.64 -9.33 16.02
CA THR A 34 -12.31 -8.04 15.85
C THR A 34 -12.43 -7.71 14.35
N PRO A 35 -13.64 -7.44 13.83
CA PRO A 35 -13.83 -7.05 12.44
C PRO A 35 -13.06 -5.77 12.08
N VAL A 36 -12.33 -5.81 10.97
CA VAL A 36 -11.68 -4.62 10.40
C VAL A 36 -12.76 -3.56 10.13
N ARG A 37 -12.43 -2.31 10.49
CA ARG A 37 -13.29 -1.13 10.28
C ARG A 37 -13.81 -1.08 8.84
N PRO A 38 -15.12 -0.88 8.59
CA PRO A 38 -15.70 -0.91 7.25
C PRO A 38 -14.97 -0.02 6.24
N GLU A 39 -14.54 1.17 6.66
CA GLU A 39 -13.80 2.13 5.85
C GLU A 39 -12.42 1.64 5.39
N LEU A 40 -11.78 0.71 6.12
CA LEU A 40 -10.45 0.18 5.79
C LEU A 40 -10.49 -1.09 4.94
N ARG A 41 -11.66 -1.73 4.83
CA ARG A 41 -11.83 -2.97 4.05
C ARG A 41 -11.56 -2.75 2.57
N LEU A 42 -12.00 -1.61 2.05
CA LEU A 42 -11.76 -1.16 0.67
C LEU A 42 -11.66 0.37 0.65
N GLU A 43 -10.43 0.88 0.75
CA GLU A 43 -10.18 2.33 0.72
C GLU A 43 -10.13 2.82 -0.74
N VAL A 44 -11.16 3.55 -1.17
CA VAL A 44 -11.21 4.14 -2.52
C VAL A 44 -10.42 5.45 -2.53
N ILE A 45 -9.34 5.48 -3.31
CA ILE A 45 -8.47 6.64 -3.51
C ILE A 45 -9.07 7.58 -4.55
N ALA A 46 -9.58 7.05 -5.67
CA ALA A 46 -10.16 7.85 -6.73
C ALA A 46 -11.20 7.07 -7.53
N ALA A 47 -12.14 7.78 -8.16
CA ALA A 47 -13.13 7.21 -9.06
C ALA A 47 -13.08 7.93 -10.43
N PRO A 48 -12.05 7.71 -11.25
CA PRO A 48 -11.91 8.39 -12.53
C PRO A 48 -12.99 7.94 -13.53
N THR A 49 -13.39 8.87 -14.39
CA THR A 49 -14.27 8.64 -15.53
C THR A 49 -13.49 8.87 -16.82
N GLY A 50 -13.67 8.00 -17.81
CA GLY A 50 -12.88 8.04 -19.02
C GLY A 50 -11.59 7.22 -18.90
N GLN A 51 -11.08 6.73 -20.03
CA GLN A 51 -9.81 5.99 -20.07
C GLN A 51 -8.64 6.80 -20.64
N PHE A 52 -8.90 7.92 -21.33
CA PHE A 52 -7.89 8.63 -22.12
C PHE A 52 -7.76 10.14 -21.79
N GLY A 53 -8.31 10.59 -20.66
CA GLY A 53 -8.02 11.89 -20.04
C GLY A 53 -8.41 13.18 -20.80
N ALA A 54 -8.89 13.09 -22.04
CA ALA A 54 -9.29 14.25 -22.83
C ALA A 54 -10.76 14.62 -22.55
N SER A 55 -10.97 15.54 -21.61
CA SER A 55 -12.31 16.03 -21.26
C SER A 55 -12.90 17.01 -22.27
N ASP A 56 -12.08 17.55 -23.17
CA ASP A 56 -12.42 18.60 -24.13
C ASP A 56 -12.54 18.11 -25.59
N ALA A 57 -12.04 16.92 -25.91
CA ALA A 57 -12.27 16.25 -27.17
C ALA A 57 -13.49 15.33 -27.00
N GLY A 58 -14.58 15.59 -27.72
CA GLY A 58 -15.78 14.74 -27.65
C GLY A 58 -15.46 13.24 -27.74
N ASP A 59 -16.29 12.38 -27.15
CA ASP A 59 -15.97 10.96 -26.99
C ASP A 59 -16.02 10.20 -28.33
N THR A 60 -14.90 10.22 -29.03
CA THR A 60 -14.65 9.42 -30.25
C THR A 60 -14.14 8.01 -29.95
N THR A 61 -13.78 7.75 -28.69
CA THR A 61 -13.18 6.49 -28.27
C THR A 61 -14.24 5.49 -27.80
N GLY A 62 -15.41 5.98 -27.35
CA GLY A 62 -16.45 5.19 -26.69
C GLY A 62 -16.13 4.85 -25.23
N TYR A 63 -15.01 5.33 -24.70
CA TYR A 63 -14.57 5.07 -23.33
C TYR A 63 -14.81 6.25 -22.39
N GLY A 64 -15.45 7.34 -22.83
CA GLY A 64 -15.67 8.54 -22.03
C GLY A 64 -16.57 8.32 -20.81
N GLU A 65 -17.46 7.33 -20.87
CA GLU A 65 -18.34 6.95 -19.75
C GLU A 65 -17.75 5.82 -18.87
N HIS A 66 -16.57 5.28 -19.21
CA HIS A 66 -15.97 4.20 -18.45
C HIS A 66 -15.63 4.68 -17.04
N ARG A 67 -16.15 3.99 -16.02
CA ARG A 67 -15.89 4.31 -14.62
C ARG A 67 -14.87 3.33 -14.05
N GLY A 68 -13.75 3.85 -13.59
CA GLY A 68 -12.78 3.11 -12.80
C GLY A 68 -12.93 3.44 -11.32
N ILE A 69 -12.47 2.53 -10.46
CA ILE A 69 -12.12 2.86 -9.09
C ILE A 69 -10.65 2.53 -8.90
N VAL A 70 -9.94 3.42 -8.22
CA VAL A 70 -8.58 3.22 -7.76
C VAL A 70 -8.70 3.06 -6.25
N THR A 71 -8.29 1.91 -5.74
CA THR A 71 -8.36 1.61 -4.31
C THR A 71 -6.96 1.31 -3.78
N LEU A 72 -6.75 1.48 -2.48
CA LEU A 72 -5.69 0.72 -1.83
C LEU A 72 -6.08 -0.76 -1.84
N ALA A 73 -5.08 -1.61 -1.64
CA ALA A 73 -5.30 -3.03 -1.55
C ALA A 73 -6.32 -3.35 -0.42
N PRO A 74 -7.31 -4.21 -0.71
CA PRO A 74 -8.37 -4.53 0.24
C PRO A 74 -7.83 -5.35 1.41
N ALA A 75 -8.51 -5.27 2.56
CA ALA A 75 -8.17 -6.10 3.71
C ALA A 75 -8.36 -7.59 3.38
N ALA A 76 -7.33 -8.39 3.63
CA ALA A 76 -7.37 -9.84 3.44
C ALA A 76 -8.18 -10.51 4.55
N ALA A 77 -8.88 -11.59 4.20
CA ALA A 77 -9.50 -12.48 5.17
C ALA A 77 -8.60 -13.68 5.41
N ARG A 78 -8.71 -14.28 6.61
CA ARG A 78 -7.99 -15.51 6.94
C ARG A 78 -8.65 -16.71 6.24
N PRO A 79 -7.89 -17.79 5.93
CA PRO A 79 -6.43 -17.89 6.05
C PRO A 79 -5.71 -17.03 5.01
N TYR A 80 -4.63 -16.36 5.42
CA TYR A 80 -3.82 -15.53 4.52
C TYR A 80 -2.94 -16.38 3.58
N GLY A 81 -2.55 -17.57 4.04
CA GLY A 81 -1.72 -18.52 3.31
C GLY A 81 -0.22 -18.40 3.65
N SER A 82 0.55 -19.37 3.15
CA SER A 82 2.00 -19.44 3.31
C SER A 82 2.42 -19.38 4.78
N TRP A 83 3.44 -18.57 5.10
CA TRP A 83 3.89 -18.29 6.46
C TRP A 83 3.20 -17.07 7.10
N PHE A 84 2.30 -16.40 6.36
CA PHE A 84 1.70 -15.13 6.77
C PHE A 84 0.82 -15.27 8.01
N ASP A 85 -0.01 -16.32 8.07
CA ASP A 85 -0.86 -16.59 9.23
C ASP A 85 -0.01 -16.74 10.50
N GLY A 86 1.08 -17.49 10.43
CA GLY A 86 1.97 -17.71 11.58
C GLY A 86 2.65 -16.43 12.07
N VAL A 87 3.06 -15.54 11.16
CA VAL A 87 3.64 -14.23 11.53
C VAL A 87 2.60 -13.32 12.17
N VAL A 88 1.38 -13.27 11.62
CA VAL A 88 0.31 -12.47 12.22
C VAL A 88 -0.12 -13.04 13.58
N ASP A 89 -0.15 -14.36 13.73
CA ASP A 89 -0.48 -15.03 15.00
C ASP A 89 0.54 -14.77 16.09
N ALA A 90 1.83 -14.95 15.79
CA ALA A 90 2.91 -14.65 16.74
C ALA A 90 2.91 -13.17 17.15
N LEU A 91 2.70 -12.25 16.20
CA LEU A 91 2.60 -10.83 16.51
C LEU A 91 1.37 -10.50 17.37
N ILE A 92 0.23 -11.15 17.14
CA ILE A 92 -0.97 -10.98 17.97
C ILE A 92 -0.70 -11.45 19.40
N GLU A 93 -0.03 -12.59 19.57
CA GLU A 93 0.37 -13.12 20.88
C GLU A 93 1.29 -12.13 21.61
N ASP A 94 2.35 -11.65 20.95
CA ASP A 94 3.30 -10.68 21.53
C ASP A 94 2.63 -9.37 21.95
N LEU A 95 1.68 -8.87 21.14
CA LEU A 95 0.93 -7.65 21.46
C LEU A 95 0.03 -7.85 22.68
N GLN A 96 -0.64 -9.01 22.78
CA GLN A 96 -1.48 -9.35 23.93
C GLN A 96 -0.66 -9.46 25.21
N ASP A 97 0.53 -10.08 25.13
CA ASP A 97 1.46 -10.21 26.25
C ASP A 97 2.02 -8.86 26.71
N ALA A 98 2.22 -7.93 25.78
CA ALA A 98 2.56 -6.54 26.09
C ALA A 98 1.39 -5.72 26.66
N GLY A 99 0.17 -6.27 26.69
CA GLY A 99 -1.03 -5.59 27.16
C GLY A 99 -1.62 -4.58 26.15
N VAL A 100 -1.23 -4.68 24.88
CA VAL A 100 -1.74 -3.87 23.77
C VAL A 100 -2.86 -4.65 23.08
N ASP A 101 -3.97 -3.98 22.78
CA ASP A 101 -5.04 -4.58 21.97
C ASP A 101 -4.57 -4.76 20.52
N PRO A 102 -4.46 -6.00 19.99
CA PRO A 102 -4.00 -6.23 18.63
C PRO A 102 -4.87 -5.56 17.56
N ALA A 103 -6.18 -5.41 17.81
CA ALA A 103 -7.09 -4.76 16.87
C ALA A 103 -6.94 -3.22 16.88
N ALA A 104 -6.36 -2.66 17.94
CA ALA A 104 -5.98 -1.25 18.01
C ALA A 104 -4.64 -1.00 17.32
N ALA A 105 -3.70 -1.95 17.41
CA ALA A 105 -2.37 -1.83 16.79
C ALA A 105 -2.38 -2.14 15.29
N ILE A 106 -3.01 -3.23 14.86
CA ILE A 106 -3.07 -3.67 13.46
C ILE A 106 -4.43 -3.27 12.90
N GLU A 107 -4.46 -2.23 12.07
CA GLU A 107 -5.69 -1.71 11.50
C GLU A 107 -6.27 -2.62 10.41
N LYS A 108 -5.40 -3.21 9.59
CA LYS A 108 -5.74 -4.24 8.61
C LYS A 108 -4.51 -5.02 8.15
N VAL A 109 -4.77 -6.23 7.67
CA VAL A 109 -3.78 -7.08 7.00
C VAL A 109 -4.10 -7.10 5.51
N VAL A 110 -3.07 -7.00 4.67
CA VAL A 110 -3.19 -7.03 3.21
C VAL A 110 -2.23 -8.06 2.66
N ILE A 111 -2.72 -8.91 1.78
CA ILE A 111 -1.92 -9.83 0.97
C ILE A 111 -2.12 -9.44 -0.49
N GLU A 112 -1.04 -9.06 -1.16
CA GLU A 112 -1.08 -8.73 -2.58
C GLU A 112 0.20 -9.27 -3.26
N HIS A 113 0.05 -9.96 -4.39
CA HIS A 113 1.19 -10.54 -5.13
C HIS A 113 2.14 -11.42 -4.28
N ASP A 114 1.60 -12.16 -3.31
CA ASP A 114 2.38 -12.98 -2.35
C ASP A 114 3.29 -12.16 -1.42
N GLU A 115 2.93 -10.90 -1.17
CA GLU A 115 3.58 -10.03 -0.19
C GLU A 115 2.62 -9.67 0.95
N LEU A 116 3.11 -9.78 2.18
CA LEU A 116 2.38 -9.42 3.40
C LEU A 116 2.62 -7.94 3.75
N THR A 117 1.54 -7.18 3.86
CA THR A 117 1.55 -5.79 4.34
C THR A 117 0.64 -5.65 5.55
N LEU A 118 1.17 -5.10 6.65
CA LEU A 118 0.42 -4.78 7.85
C LEU A 118 0.23 -3.28 7.95
N PHE A 119 -1.02 -2.84 8.03
CA PHE A 119 -1.35 -1.45 8.33
C PHE A 119 -1.36 -1.27 9.84
N ILE A 120 -0.47 -0.44 10.34
CA ILE A 120 -0.25 -0.27 11.77
C ILE A 120 -0.68 1.14 12.19
N ALA A 121 -1.42 1.22 13.28
CA ALA A 121 -1.74 2.50 13.92
C ALA A 121 -0.43 3.12 14.45
N ARG A 122 -0.18 4.39 14.09
CA ARG A 122 1.09 5.07 14.37
C ARG A 122 1.46 5.04 15.86
N GLU A 123 0.46 5.06 16.75
CA GLU A 123 0.63 5.05 18.20
C GLU A 123 1.29 3.76 18.70
N HIS A 124 1.09 2.65 17.98
CA HIS A 124 1.57 1.31 18.33
C HIS A 124 2.73 0.84 17.45
N LEU A 125 3.31 1.72 16.63
CA LEU A 125 4.39 1.35 15.72
C LEU A 125 5.58 0.72 16.47
N LEU A 126 6.01 1.30 17.59
CA LEU A 126 7.11 0.76 18.38
C LEU A 126 6.74 -0.55 19.10
N ASP A 127 5.46 -0.71 19.46
CA ASP A 127 4.95 -1.92 20.11
C ASP A 127 4.94 -3.11 19.12
N VAL A 128 4.82 -2.85 17.82
CA VAL A 128 4.84 -3.86 16.76
C VAL A 128 6.27 -4.15 16.27
N VAL A 129 7.07 -3.10 16.06
CA VAL A 129 8.40 -3.20 15.46
C VAL A 129 9.42 -3.88 16.41
N ARG A 130 9.23 -3.78 17.73
CA ARG A 130 10.09 -4.44 18.72
C ARG A 130 9.93 -5.97 18.72
N PRO A 131 8.72 -6.54 18.88
CA PRO A 131 8.51 -7.99 18.75
C PRO A 131 8.95 -8.52 17.39
N LEU A 132 8.64 -7.82 16.30
CA LEU A 132 9.08 -8.24 14.96
C LEU A 132 10.59 -8.47 14.87
N ARG A 133 11.40 -7.69 15.59
CA ARG A 133 12.86 -7.89 15.66
C ARG A 133 13.28 -8.96 16.67
N ASP A 134 12.70 -8.90 17.87
CA ASP A 134 13.22 -9.58 19.06
C ASP A 134 12.71 -11.01 19.22
N ASP A 135 11.47 -11.27 18.79
CA ASP A 135 10.84 -12.58 18.86
C ASP A 135 11.54 -13.60 17.94
N GLN A 136 11.61 -14.86 18.39
CA GLN A 136 12.34 -15.93 17.72
C GLN A 136 11.60 -16.50 16.50
N ASP A 137 10.27 -16.49 16.53
CA ASP A 137 9.42 -16.98 15.45
C ASP A 137 9.22 -15.90 14.35
N LEU A 138 9.45 -14.62 14.69
CA LEU A 138 9.40 -13.48 13.77
C LEU A 138 10.77 -13.11 13.16
N ARG A 139 11.78 -12.83 14.00
CA ARG A 139 13.18 -12.50 13.63
C ARG A 139 13.35 -11.65 12.36
N PHE A 140 12.73 -10.48 12.26
CA PHE A 140 13.01 -9.53 11.18
C PHE A 140 14.26 -8.70 11.54
N GLU A 141 15.45 -9.15 11.15
CA GLU A 141 16.70 -8.49 11.57
C GLU A 141 17.07 -7.30 10.70
N LEU A 142 16.62 -7.28 9.44
CA LEU A 142 16.97 -6.24 8.48
C LEU A 142 15.78 -5.29 8.28
N CYS A 143 16.05 -3.99 8.42
CA CYS A 143 15.19 -2.93 7.92
C CYS A 143 15.78 -2.42 6.60
N LEU A 144 15.04 -2.59 5.50
CA LEU A 144 15.46 -2.17 4.17
C LEU A 144 15.27 -0.66 3.95
N GLY A 145 14.47 -0.02 4.80
CA GLY A 145 14.26 1.41 4.81
C GLY A 145 12.79 1.78 4.96
N VAL A 146 12.54 3.07 5.22
CA VAL A 146 11.22 3.68 5.11
C VAL A 146 11.13 4.51 3.84
N SER A 147 10.00 4.42 3.16
CA SER A 147 9.64 5.24 2.02
C SER A 147 8.31 5.94 2.27
N GLY A 148 8.18 7.21 1.88
CA GLY A 148 6.92 7.93 1.97
C GLY A 148 6.07 7.80 0.71
N VAL A 149 4.76 7.72 0.86
CA VAL A 149 3.78 7.82 -0.23
C VAL A 149 2.71 8.84 0.12
N HIS A 150 2.34 9.71 -0.83
CA HIS A 150 1.32 10.74 -0.65
C HIS A 150 0.06 10.39 -1.48
N TYR A 151 -1.07 10.22 -0.80
CA TYR A 151 -2.40 10.03 -1.34
C TYR A 151 -3.29 11.24 -0.97
N PRO A 152 -3.23 12.35 -1.72
CA PRO A 152 -3.96 13.58 -1.37
C PRO A 152 -5.49 13.43 -1.36
N GLN A 153 -6.01 12.35 -1.95
CA GLN A 153 -7.43 12.03 -1.95
C GLN A 153 -7.92 11.29 -0.69
N LEU A 154 -7.00 10.74 0.12
CA LEU A 154 -7.32 10.01 1.35
C LEU A 154 -7.30 10.97 2.56
N ALA A 155 -8.37 11.75 2.70
CA ALA A 155 -8.48 12.75 3.76
C ALA A 155 -8.26 12.13 5.18
N GLY A 156 -7.34 12.72 5.95
CA GLY A 156 -6.94 12.26 7.28
C GLY A 156 -5.91 11.13 7.30
N ARG A 157 -5.51 10.62 6.14
CA ARG A 157 -4.53 9.53 5.93
C ARG A 157 -3.70 9.81 4.67
N GLU A 158 -3.35 11.07 4.42
CA GLU A 158 -2.75 11.46 3.15
C GLU A 158 -1.31 10.94 3.03
N LEU A 159 -0.56 10.89 4.13
CA LEU A 159 0.85 10.53 4.14
C LEU A 159 1.04 9.13 4.72
N HIS A 160 1.65 8.24 3.94
CA HIS A 160 1.94 6.87 4.34
C HIS A 160 3.45 6.65 4.44
N ALA A 161 3.93 6.20 5.59
CA ALA A 161 5.28 5.67 5.77
C ALA A 161 5.25 4.15 5.56
N CYS A 162 5.91 3.67 4.51
CA CYS A 162 6.05 2.26 4.17
C CYS A 162 7.43 1.77 4.62
N ILE A 163 7.47 0.88 5.61
CA ILE A 163 8.68 0.31 6.17
C ILE A 163 8.81 -1.12 5.68
N GLU A 164 9.96 -1.46 5.11
CA GLU A 164 10.24 -2.80 4.62
C GLU A 164 11.19 -3.53 5.56
N LEU A 165 10.77 -4.70 6.03
CA LEU A 165 11.54 -5.57 6.92
C LEU A 165 11.82 -6.91 6.24
N MET A 166 12.96 -7.50 6.58
CA MET A 166 13.37 -8.81 6.09
C MET A 166 13.93 -9.67 7.24
N SER A 167 13.48 -10.92 7.28
CA SER A 167 14.03 -11.96 8.14
C SER A 167 14.99 -12.85 7.36
N LEU A 168 16.27 -12.83 7.72
CA LEU A 168 17.27 -13.74 7.19
C LEU A 168 17.18 -15.13 7.85
N THR A 169 16.90 -15.17 9.16
CA THR A 169 16.79 -16.43 9.92
C THR A 169 15.71 -17.34 9.33
N HIS A 170 14.57 -16.77 8.94
CA HIS A 170 13.44 -17.52 8.40
C HIS A 170 13.45 -17.66 6.87
N GLY A 171 14.61 -17.60 6.24
CA GLY A 171 14.78 -17.90 4.82
C GLY A 171 14.47 -16.74 3.87
N GLY A 172 14.61 -15.49 4.33
CA GLY A 172 14.41 -14.30 3.50
C GLY A 172 12.96 -13.82 3.45
N ARG A 173 12.15 -14.08 4.48
CA ARG A 173 10.77 -13.58 4.57
C ARG A 173 10.78 -12.05 4.52
N GLN A 174 9.90 -11.46 3.71
CA GLN A 174 9.76 -10.02 3.57
C GLN A 174 8.39 -9.57 4.09
N LEU A 175 8.38 -8.51 4.88
CA LEU A 175 7.20 -7.92 5.49
C LEU A 175 7.20 -6.43 5.25
N ARG A 176 6.06 -5.88 4.84
CA ARG A 176 5.84 -4.43 4.75
C ARG A 176 4.98 -3.97 5.91
N LEU A 177 5.39 -2.91 6.58
CA LEU A 177 4.55 -2.17 7.51
C LEU A 177 4.15 -0.87 6.84
N GLN A 178 2.89 -0.48 6.97
CA GLN A 178 2.41 0.79 6.47
C GLN A 178 1.73 1.56 7.59
N VAL A 179 2.18 2.80 7.79
CA VAL A 179 1.65 3.69 8.83
C VAL A 179 1.14 4.94 8.13
N ALA A 180 -0.13 5.25 8.32
CA ALA A 180 -0.74 6.47 7.78
C ALA A 180 -0.74 7.58 8.83
N CYS A 181 -0.53 8.82 8.38
CA CYS A 181 -0.71 10.03 9.18
C CYS A 181 -1.37 11.12 8.32
N PRO A 182 -2.14 12.02 8.96
CA PRO A 182 -2.75 13.13 8.27
C PRO A 182 -1.71 14.20 7.90
N GLU A 183 -1.94 14.95 6.83
CA GLU A 183 -1.07 16.08 6.49
C GLU A 183 -1.10 17.20 7.54
N THR A 184 -2.22 17.35 8.26
CA THR A 184 -2.39 18.36 9.33
C THR A 184 -1.62 18.03 10.60
N ASP A 185 -1.27 16.77 10.81
CA ASP A 185 -0.49 16.26 11.94
C ASP A 185 0.44 15.12 11.44
N PRO A 186 1.50 15.46 10.68
CA PRO A 186 2.30 14.50 9.93
C PRO A 186 3.35 13.81 10.82
N HIS A 187 2.94 13.35 12.00
CA HIS A 187 3.80 12.74 13.01
C HIS A 187 3.68 11.22 13.02
N VAL A 188 4.84 10.53 13.04
CA VAL A 188 4.99 9.07 13.16
C VAL A 188 6.17 8.78 14.09
N PRO A 189 6.12 7.77 14.99
CA PRO A 189 7.28 7.43 15.81
C PRO A 189 8.48 6.94 14.98
N SER A 190 9.68 7.39 15.36
CA SER A 190 10.93 6.91 14.78
C SER A 190 11.22 5.47 15.21
N ILE A 191 11.69 4.64 14.27
CA ILE A 191 12.13 3.27 14.56
C ILE A 191 13.65 3.15 14.67
N VAL A 192 14.40 4.25 14.61
CA VAL A 192 15.88 4.26 14.70
C VAL A 192 16.40 3.60 15.98
N SER A 193 15.66 3.73 17.09
CA SER A 193 15.99 3.05 18.34
C SER A 193 15.99 1.52 18.25
N VAL A 194 15.23 0.95 17.31
CA VAL A 194 15.11 -0.49 17.05
C VAL A 194 16.00 -0.90 15.88
N TYR A 195 15.96 -0.12 14.79
CA TYR A 195 16.74 -0.30 13.56
C TYR A 195 17.57 0.95 13.26
N PRO A 196 18.82 1.04 13.75
CA PRO A 196 19.66 2.22 13.55
C PRO A 196 19.93 2.56 12.08
N GLY A 197 19.89 1.57 11.19
CA GLY A 197 20.04 1.77 9.74
C GLY A 197 18.90 2.58 9.09
N ASN A 198 17.78 2.79 9.79
CA ASN A 198 16.66 3.56 9.29
C ASN A 198 16.85 5.09 9.39
N ASP A 199 17.91 5.56 10.05
CA ASP A 199 18.18 7.01 10.26
C ASP A 199 18.12 7.79 8.94
N TRP A 200 18.88 7.35 7.94
CA TRP A 200 18.94 8.04 6.66
C TRP A 200 17.59 8.05 5.92
N HIS A 201 16.87 6.92 5.96
CA HIS A 201 15.59 6.77 5.27
C HIS A 201 14.48 7.61 5.92
N GLU A 202 14.47 7.70 7.25
CA GLU A 202 13.55 8.59 7.98
C GLU A 202 13.83 10.06 7.66
N ARG A 203 15.10 10.45 7.59
CA ARG A 203 15.50 11.81 7.19
C ARG A 203 15.11 12.14 5.75
N GLU A 204 15.35 11.22 4.82
CA GLU A 204 14.96 11.39 3.41
C GLU A 204 13.45 11.51 3.26
N THR A 205 12.70 10.66 3.95
CA THR A 205 11.23 10.70 3.94
C THR A 205 10.71 12.00 4.55
N TRP A 206 11.32 12.50 5.62
CA TRP A 206 11.01 13.82 6.17
C TRP A 206 11.32 14.95 5.17
N ASP A 207 12.49 14.92 4.53
CA ASP A 207 12.90 15.99 3.61
C ASP A 207 11.98 16.05 2.37
N LEU A 208 11.68 14.89 1.78
CA LEU A 208 10.99 14.79 0.50
C LEU A 208 9.47 14.72 0.62
N MET A 209 8.95 14.13 1.71
CA MET A 209 7.51 13.91 1.93
C MET A 209 6.96 14.65 3.16
N GLY A 210 7.81 15.14 4.05
CA GLY A 210 7.39 15.94 5.21
C GLY A 210 6.73 15.16 6.34
N ILE A 211 7.02 13.86 6.45
CA ILE A 211 6.64 13.04 7.61
C ILE A 211 7.66 13.30 8.72
N VAL A 212 7.20 13.75 9.88
CA VAL A 212 8.02 14.03 11.06
C VAL A 212 8.15 12.76 11.90
N PHE A 213 9.38 12.29 12.05
CA PHE A 213 9.69 11.09 12.85
C PHE A 213 10.03 11.45 14.30
N ASP A 214 9.09 11.20 15.21
CA ASP A 214 9.23 11.55 16.62
C ASP A 214 10.27 10.66 17.32
N GLY A 215 11.21 11.28 18.02
CA GLY A 215 12.31 10.57 18.69
C GLY A 215 13.53 10.28 17.80
N HIS A 216 13.52 10.74 16.53
CA HIS A 216 14.68 10.63 15.65
C HIS A 216 15.86 11.49 16.16
N PRO A 217 17.11 10.98 16.20
CA PRO A 217 18.25 11.69 16.78
C PRO A 217 18.64 12.98 16.04
N HIS A 218 18.60 12.97 14.70
CA HIS A 218 19.07 14.08 13.86
C HIS A 218 18.20 14.31 12.62
N LEU A 219 16.93 14.69 12.81
CA LEU A 219 16.01 14.96 11.70
C LEU A 219 16.38 16.30 11.01
N THR A 220 17.13 16.21 9.93
CA THR A 220 17.69 17.36 9.18
C THR A 220 17.71 17.03 7.68
N ARG A 221 17.75 18.06 6.83
CA ARG A 221 17.66 17.89 5.37
C ARG A 221 18.82 17.05 4.86
N THR A 222 18.56 16.28 3.80
CA THR A 222 19.53 15.33 3.22
C THR A 222 19.65 15.53 1.73
N ALA A 223 18.53 15.67 1.02
CA ALA A 223 18.46 15.83 -0.42
C ALA A 223 18.33 17.30 -0.83
N MET A 224 17.53 18.07 -0.10
CA MET A 224 17.25 19.47 -0.42
C MET A 224 18.23 20.42 0.28
N PRO A 225 18.53 21.59 -0.33
CA PRO A 225 19.27 22.65 0.36
C PRO A 225 18.62 23.05 1.69
N ASP A 226 19.44 23.47 2.66
CA ASP A 226 18.98 23.80 4.02
C ASP A 226 17.89 24.89 4.06
N ASP A 227 17.88 25.79 3.08
CA ASP A 227 16.93 26.90 2.93
C ASP A 227 15.68 26.55 2.11
N TRP A 228 15.56 25.31 1.64
CA TRP A 228 14.41 24.89 0.84
C TRP A 228 13.11 24.96 1.65
N VAL A 229 12.01 25.29 0.97
CA VAL A 229 10.67 25.36 1.57
C VAL A 229 9.77 24.33 0.90
N GLY A 230 9.15 23.47 1.71
CA GLY A 230 8.27 22.40 1.25
C GLY A 230 8.97 21.05 1.01
N HIS A 231 8.21 20.15 0.40
CA HIS A 231 8.50 18.71 0.29
C HIS A 231 8.25 18.24 -1.17
N PRO A 232 9.31 18.16 -2.00
CA PRO A 232 9.16 18.04 -3.46
C PRO A 232 8.47 16.80 -4.00
N GLN A 233 8.46 15.68 -3.26
CA GLN A 233 7.83 14.44 -3.73
C GLN A 233 6.33 14.38 -3.41
N ARG A 234 5.78 15.37 -2.70
CA ARG A 234 4.34 15.46 -2.52
C ARG A 234 3.65 15.77 -3.85
N LYS A 235 2.52 15.11 -4.11
CA LYS A 235 1.76 15.24 -5.39
C LYS A 235 1.11 16.60 -5.61
N ASP A 236 0.94 17.39 -4.57
CA ASP A 236 0.46 18.78 -4.59
C ASP A 236 1.61 19.79 -4.76
N TYR A 237 2.86 19.36 -4.59
CA TYR A 237 4.02 20.21 -4.82
C TYR A 237 4.11 20.55 -6.32
N PRO A 238 4.16 21.84 -6.69
CA PRO A 238 4.24 22.21 -8.09
C PRO A 238 5.56 21.70 -8.65
N LEU A 239 5.51 20.95 -9.77
CA LEU A 239 6.69 20.65 -10.56
C LEU A 239 7.18 21.95 -11.21
N GLY A 240 7.87 22.76 -10.42
CA GLY A 240 8.52 23.97 -10.89
C GLY A 240 9.49 23.63 -12.01
N GLY A 241 9.56 24.52 -13.00
CA GLY A 241 10.57 24.46 -14.04
C GLY A 241 10.98 25.87 -14.42
N ILE A 242 12.27 26.14 -14.42
CA ILE A 242 12.78 27.29 -15.16
C ILE A 242 12.74 26.88 -16.64
N PRO A 243 12.09 27.63 -17.53
CA PRO A 243 12.18 27.38 -18.97
C PRO A 243 13.66 27.35 -19.34
N VAL A 244 14.16 26.19 -19.73
CA VAL A 244 15.52 26.10 -20.26
C VAL A 244 15.48 26.74 -21.64
N GLU A 245 15.96 27.98 -21.74
CA GLU A 245 16.19 28.62 -23.03
C GLU A 245 17.38 27.94 -23.71
N TYR A 246 17.09 26.93 -24.52
CA TYR A 246 17.99 26.54 -25.59
C TYR A 246 17.90 27.61 -26.68
N LYS A 247 19.03 27.97 -27.32
CA LYS A 247 19.04 28.95 -28.42
C LYS A 247 17.97 28.60 -29.47
N GLY A 248 16.88 29.37 -29.49
CA GLY A 248 15.77 29.22 -30.44
C GLY A 248 14.66 28.22 -30.08
N ALA A 249 14.68 27.59 -28.90
CA ALA A 249 13.62 26.69 -28.46
C ALA A 249 13.33 26.84 -26.95
N GLN A 250 12.08 27.18 -26.61
CA GLN A 250 11.59 27.13 -25.23
C GLN A 250 10.84 25.81 -25.03
N THR A 251 11.25 25.02 -24.04
CA THR A 251 10.47 23.86 -23.60
C THR A 251 9.64 24.26 -22.39
N PRO A 252 8.29 24.20 -22.47
CA PRO A 252 7.43 24.54 -21.34
C PRO A 252 7.74 23.66 -20.11
N PRO A 253 7.71 24.24 -18.90
CA PRO A 253 7.75 23.54 -17.62
C PRO A 253 6.74 22.37 -17.55
N ALA A 254 7.04 21.34 -16.76
CA ALA A 254 6.28 20.08 -16.78
C ALA A 254 4.80 20.26 -16.39
N ASP A 255 4.50 21.20 -15.50
CA ASP A 255 3.18 21.67 -15.09
C ASP A 255 2.37 22.35 -16.22
N THR A 256 3.03 22.85 -17.27
CA THR A 256 2.39 23.49 -18.44
C THR A 256 2.38 22.61 -19.68
N ARG A 257 3.00 21.43 -19.63
CA ARG A 257 2.90 20.44 -20.72
C ARG A 257 1.50 19.85 -20.74
N ARG A 258 0.98 19.55 -21.94
CA ARG A 258 -0.22 18.72 -22.11
C ARG A 258 0.01 17.40 -21.38
N SER A 259 -0.58 17.24 -20.20
CA SER A 259 -0.63 15.97 -19.49
C SER A 259 -1.75 15.15 -20.10
N TYR A 260 -1.41 14.06 -20.78
CA TYR A 260 -2.35 12.97 -21.03
C TYR A 260 -2.46 12.21 -19.70
N ARG A 261 -3.56 12.39 -18.97
CA ARG A 261 -3.86 11.62 -17.75
C ARG A 261 -4.55 10.32 -18.10
#